data_AF-A0A9E2L373-F1
#
_entry.id   AF-A0A9E2L373-F1
#
_cell.length_a   1.000
_cell.length_b   1.000
_cell.length_c   1.000
_cell.angle_alpha   90.00
_cell.angle_beta   90.00
_cell.angle_gamma   90.00
#
_symmetry.space_group_name_H-M   'P 1'
#
loop_
_entity.id
_entity.type
_entity.pdbx_description
1 polymer ?
#
loop_
_entity_poly.entity_id
_entity_poly.type
_entity_poly.pdbx_seq_one_letter_code
_entity_poly.pdbx_strand_id
1 'polypeptide(L)'
;RYNNFFSALFHDLPEAVTRDIISPVKQATDGLPSIVKKIEDEIVEKELAPLMDACYKDELLYFTSNEFANRIQVPSCDTLFTKDISGRLTECAPGQQLEVSFEELNTSYNIDDFSPVDGKLVKIADHIAAFLEADQSIQYGITSVHLTTGRQKLLSLYPDGTKINGVDVAGFFKNFSE
;
A
#
# COMPACT_ATOMS: atom_id res chain seq x y z
N ARG A 1 1.52 4.78 -13.42
CA ARG A 1 2.71 3.86 -13.42
C ARG A 1 3.83 4.38 -12.52
N TYR A 2 4.27 5.64 -12.69
CA TYR A 2 5.28 6.28 -11.85
C TYR A 2 4.94 6.21 -10.35
N ASN A 3 3.76 6.68 -9.94
CA ASN A 3 3.37 6.67 -8.52
C ASN A 3 3.28 5.27 -7.90
N ASN A 4 2.79 4.27 -8.66
CA ASN A 4 2.75 2.88 -8.18
C ASN A 4 4.17 2.34 -7.90
N PHE A 5 5.12 2.65 -8.79
CA PHE A 5 6.51 2.19 -8.64
C PHE A 5 7.15 2.80 -7.38
N PHE A 6 7.07 4.12 -7.22
CA PHE A 6 7.69 4.78 -6.06
C PHE A 6 6.94 4.51 -4.75
N SER A 7 5.61 4.34 -4.79
CA SER A 7 4.86 3.84 -3.63
C SER A 7 5.35 2.46 -3.22
N ALA A 8 5.54 1.53 -4.16
CA ALA A 8 6.09 0.21 -3.83
C ALA A 8 7.54 0.28 -3.33
N LEU A 9 8.37 1.14 -3.92
CA LEU A 9 9.76 1.30 -3.52
C LEU A 9 9.92 1.83 -2.09
N PHE A 10 9.06 2.77 -1.69
CA PHE A 10 9.17 3.47 -0.41
C PHE A 10 8.16 3.03 0.65
N HIS A 11 7.29 2.04 0.39
CA HIS A 11 6.22 1.69 1.33
C HIS A 11 6.71 1.37 2.76
N ASP A 12 7.88 0.73 2.88
CA ASP A 12 8.51 0.41 4.17
C ASP A 12 9.47 1.50 4.70
N LEU A 13 9.61 2.63 4.01
CA LEU A 13 10.50 3.70 4.47
C LEU A 13 10.19 4.18 5.91
N PRO A 14 8.92 4.29 6.36
CA PRO A 14 8.59 4.55 7.75
C PRO A 14 9.24 3.57 8.74
N GLU A 15 9.42 2.31 8.35
CA GLU A 15 9.99 1.26 9.20
C GLU A 15 11.48 1.48 9.52
N ALA A 16 12.17 2.35 8.76
CA ALA A 16 13.55 2.73 9.05
C ALA A 16 13.67 3.47 10.41
N VAL A 17 12.63 4.18 10.84
CA VAL A 17 12.61 4.97 12.08
C VAL A 17 11.74 4.34 13.17
N THR A 18 10.70 3.58 12.81
CA THR A 18 9.82 2.91 13.78
C THR A 18 10.33 1.51 14.17
N ARG A 19 11.25 0.94 13.37
CA ARG A 19 11.62 -0.48 13.33
C ARG A 19 10.45 -1.34 12.85
N ASP A 20 10.76 -2.46 12.20
CA ASP A 20 9.73 -3.39 11.70
C ASP A 20 8.87 -3.91 12.85
N ILE A 21 7.59 -3.54 12.82
CA ILE A 21 6.55 -4.09 13.68
C ILE A 21 5.92 -5.26 12.93
N ILE A 22 6.27 -6.47 13.35
CA ILE A 22 5.79 -7.69 12.70
C ILE A 22 4.26 -7.71 12.52
N SER A 23 3.81 -8.15 11.34
CA SER A 23 2.40 -8.23 10.94
C SER A 23 1.43 -8.81 11.99
N PRO A 24 1.77 -9.86 12.78
CA PRO A 24 0.88 -10.37 13.82
C PRO A 24 0.53 -9.34 14.90
N VAL A 25 1.45 -8.43 15.21
CA VAL A 25 1.23 -7.34 16.18
C VAL A 25 0.37 -6.24 15.56
N LYS A 26 0.61 -5.90 14.29
CA LYS A 26 -0.23 -4.96 13.51
C LYS A 26 -1.69 -5.44 13.39
N GLN A 27 -2.01 -6.71 13.67
CA GLN A 27 -3.34 -7.31 13.51
C GLN A 27 -3.93 -7.93 14.80
N ALA A 28 -3.30 -7.73 15.97
CA ALA A 28 -3.60 -8.53 17.16
C ALA A 28 -4.95 -8.23 17.86
N THR A 29 -5.53 -7.04 17.69
CA THR A 29 -6.80 -6.61 18.34
C THR A 29 -7.52 -5.52 17.52
N ASP A 30 -8.80 -5.25 17.79
CA ASP A 30 -9.59 -4.25 17.05
C ASP A 30 -9.13 -2.79 17.25
N GLY A 31 -8.32 -2.50 18.28
CA GLY A 31 -7.87 -1.14 18.61
C GLY A 31 -6.36 -0.88 18.47
N LEU A 32 -5.52 -1.90 18.55
CA LEU A 32 -4.07 -1.75 18.45
C LEU A 32 -3.58 -1.24 17.06
N PRO A 33 -4.14 -1.65 15.92
CA PRO A 33 -3.66 -1.24 14.60
C PRO A 33 -3.73 0.28 14.39
N SER A 34 -4.81 0.91 14.84
CA SER A 34 -4.98 2.37 14.71
C SER A 34 -4.02 3.15 15.62
N ILE A 35 -3.71 2.60 16.79
CA ILE A 35 -2.71 3.17 17.72
C ILE A 35 -1.31 3.05 17.13
N VAL A 36 -0.95 1.87 16.61
CA VAL A 36 0.36 1.63 15.98
C VAL A 36 0.56 2.59 14.82
N LYS A 37 -0.42 2.69 13.92
CA LYS A 37 -0.38 3.61 12.79
C LYS A 37 -0.19 5.07 13.23
N LYS A 38 -0.92 5.51 14.26
CA LYS A 38 -0.75 6.87 14.80
C LYS A 38 0.67 7.10 15.33
N ILE A 39 1.26 6.12 16.01
CA ILE A 39 2.63 6.20 16.51
C ILE A 39 3.63 6.26 15.34
N GLU A 40 3.43 5.43 14.30
CA GLU A 40 4.26 5.43 13.09
C GLU A 40 4.21 6.81 12.40
N ASP A 41 3.01 7.36 12.20
CA ASP A 41 2.80 8.69 11.61
C ASP A 41 3.52 9.78 12.43
N GLU A 42 3.38 9.77 13.76
CA GLU A 42 4.05 10.73 14.64
C GLU A 42 5.58 10.62 14.60
N ILE A 43 6.13 9.41 14.50
CA ILE A 43 7.59 9.19 14.41
C ILE A 43 8.10 9.62 13.04
N VAL A 44 7.39 9.31 11.96
CA VAL A 44 7.73 9.79 10.61
C VAL A 44 7.78 11.31 10.59
N GLU A 45 6.81 11.98 11.18
CA GLU A 45 6.75 13.45 11.19
C GLU A 45 7.89 14.08 12.01
N LYS A 46 8.29 13.45 13.12
CA LYS A 46 9.33 13.97 14.05
C LYS A 46 10.75 13.61 13.65
N GLU A 47 10.98 12.41 13.12
CA GLU A 47 12.32 11.85 12.93
C GLU A 47 12.69 11.75 11.45
N LEU A 48 11.75 11.38 10.57
CA LEU A 48 12.04 11.16 9.15
C LEU A 48 11.85 12.42 8.31
N ALA A 49 10.69 13.08 8.45
CA ALA A 49 10.28 14.25 7.67
C ALA A 49 11.22 15.48 7.81
N PRO A 50 11.93 15.71 8.92
CA PRO A 50 12.93 16.78 9.02
C PRO A 50 14.24 16.49 8.29
N LEU A 51 14.51 15.22 7.96
CA LEU A 51 15.72 14.80 7.23
C LEU A 51 15.54 14.86 5.71
N MET A 52 14.30 15.06 5.24
CA MET A 52 13.95 15.17 3.83
C MET A 52 14.21 16.58 3.30
N ASP A 53 14.77 16.69 2.10
CA ASP A 53 14.84 17.98 1.40
C ASP A 53 13.41 18.43 1.01
N ALA A 54 13.16 19.73 1.12
CA ALA A 54 11.88 20.34 0.79
C ALA A 54 11.46 20.07 -0.66
N CYS A 55 12.39 19.84 -1.59
CA CYS A 55 12.06 19.59 -3.00
C CYS A 55 11.32 18.28 -3.27
N TYR A 56 11.46 17.26 -2.41
CA TYR A 56 10.80 15.95 -2.59
C TYR A 56 9.99 15.48 -1.38
N LYS A 57 10.02 16.23 -0.27
CA LYS A 57 9.35 15.85 0.99
C LYS A 57 7.87 15.48 0.79
N ASP A 58 7.10 16.35 0.14
CA ASP A 58 5.66 16.13 -0.03
C ASP A 58 5.35 14.91 -0.90
N GLU A 59 6.15 14.71 -1.96
CA GLU A 59 6.02 13.55 -2.86
C GLU A 59 6.35 12.25 -2.12
N LEU A 60 7.42 12.24 -1.33
CA LEU A 60 7.83 11.08 -0.56
C LEU A 60 6.77 10.72 0.51
N LEU A 61 6.26 11.71 1.24
CA LEU A 61 5.18 11.52 2.20
C LEU A 61 3.90 11.00 1.53
N TYR A 62 3.61 11.43 0.30
CA TYR A 62 2.49 10.91 -0.47
C TYR A 62 2.66 9.41 -0.82
N PHE A 63 3.86 8.96 -1.15
CA PHE A 63 4.15 7.56 -1.46
C PHE A 63 4.02 6.64 -0.25
N THR A 64 4.40 7.11 0.95
CA THR A 64 4.36 6.32 2.19
C THR A 64 3.01 6.37 2.91
N SER A 65 2.15 7.34 2.59
CA SER A 65 0.85 7.49 3.26
C SER A 65 -0.20 6.54 2.68
N ASN A 66 -0.86 5.74 3.54
CA ASN A 66 -1.92 4.81 3.12
C ASN A 66 -1.52 3.97 1.88
N GLU A 67 -0.30 3.44 1.95
CA GLU A 67 0.48 2.79 0.91
C GLU A 67 -0.31 1.71 0.14
N PHE A 68 -1.20 1.00 0.84
CA PHE A 68 -2.02 -0.08 0.27
C PHE A 68 -3.47 0.29 -0.11
N ALA A 69 -3.82 1.58 -0.05
CA ALA A 69 -5.10 2.09 -0.50
C ALA A 69 -5.01 2.61 -1.94
N ASN A 70 -6.08 2.40 -2.71
CA ASN A 70 -6.23 3.05 -4.01
C ASN A 70 -6.52 4.52 -3.75
N ARG A 71 -5.64 5.42 -4.19
CA ARG A 71 -5.73 6.83 -3.80
C ARG A 71 -5.35 7.79 -4.92
N ILE A 72 -5.80 9.02 -4.76
CA ILE A 72 -5.47 10.17 -5.60
C ILE A 72 -5.11 11.36 -4.73
N GLN A 73 -4.45 12.36 -5.31
CA GLN A 73 -4.25 13.67 -4.73
C GLN A 73 -5.06 14.70 -5.52
N VAL A 74 -5.81 15.55 -4.82
CA VAL A 74 -6.57 16.63 -5.47
C VAL A 74 -5.59 17.71 -5.95
N PRO A 75 -5.61 18.10 -7.24
CA PRO A 75 -4.71 19.13 -7.76
C PRO A 75 -4.83 20.46 -7.01
N SER A 76 -3.71 21.14 -6.77
CA SER A 76 -3.67 22.41 -6.02
C SER A 76 -4.32 23.58 -6.77
N CYS A 77 -4.46 23.49 -8.09
CA CYS A 77 -4.91 24.57 -8.97
C CYS A 77 -6.42 24.59 -9.25
N ASP A 78 -7.16 23.54 -8.88
CA ASP A 78 -8.59 23.43 -9.20
C ASP A 78 -9.48 23.77 -8.00
N THR A 79 -10.03 24.99 -8.02
CA THR A 79 -11.06 25.46 -7.07
C THR A 79 -12.49 25.00 -7.41
N LEU A 80 -12.67 24.04 -8.32
CA LEU A 80 -14.00 23.65 -8.82
C LEU A 80 -14.19 22.12 -8.83
N PHE A 81 -14.26 21.51 -7.65
CA PHE A 81 -14.81 20.16 -7.50
C PHE A 81 -16.14 20.22 -6.71
N THR A 82 -17.24 20.38 -7.44
CA THR A 82 -18.60 20.02 -6.97
C THR A 82 -18.97 18.69 -7.64
N LYS A 83 -19.46 17.70 -6.89
CA LYS A 83 -19.85 16.41 -7.49
C LYS A 83 -21.32 16.07 -7.37
N ASP A 84 -21.91 15.57 -8.47
CA ASP A 84 -22.89 14.48 -8.58
C ASP A 84 -23.01 14.02 -10.08
N ILE A 85 -23.67 12.94 -10.55
CA ILE A 85 -24.83 12.13 -10.10
C ILE A 85 -24.44 10.64 -9.86
N SER A 86 -23.15 10.27 -9.93
CA SER A 86 -22.63 8.98 -9.39
C SER A 86 -21.17 8.98 -8.86
N GLY A 87 -20.34 10.00 -9.17
CA GLY A 87 -18.94 10.10 -8.72
C GLY A 87 -18.77 11.00 -7.49
N ARG A 88 -17.76 10.77 -6.61
CA ARG A 88 -17.66 11.42 -5.26
C ARG A 88 -16.41 12.29 -4.93
N LEU A 89 -16.54 13.63 -4.87
CA LEU A 89 -15.60 14.71 -4.47
C LEU A 89 -16.52 15.88 -4.09
N THR A 90 -17.14 15.74 -2.92
CA THR A 90 -17.86 16.83 -2.26
C THR A 90 -16.84 17.53 -1.37
N GLU A 91 -16.49 18.77 -1.69
CA GLU A 91 -15.71 19.69 -0.85
C GLU A 91 -14.40 19.08 -0.30
N CYS A 92 -13.39 18.90 -1.16
CA CYS A 92 -12.05 18.52 -0.71
C CYS A 92 -11.10 19.68 -0.98
N ALA A 93 -10.30 20.02 0.02
CA ALA A 93 -9.33 21.10 -0.13
C ALA A 93 -8.29 20.70 -1.19
N PRO A 94 -7.78 21.66 -2.00
CA PRO A 94 -6.69 21.39 -2.92
C PRO A 94 -5.49 20.76 -2.18
N GLY A 95 -4.87 19.74 -2.78
CA GLY A 95 -3.77 18.97 -2.18
C GLY A 95 -4.19 17.81 -1.26
N GLN A 96 -5.49 17.64 -0.98
CA GLN A 96 -5.99 16.56 -0.12
C GLN A 96 -5.87 15.18 -0.79
N GLN A 97 -5.53 14.15 -0.01
CA GLN A 97 -5.54 12.76 -0.46
C GLN A 97 -6.95 12.14 -0.31
N LEU A 98 -7.36 11.34 -1.29
CA LEU A 98 -8.64 10.64 -1.26
C LEU A 98 -8.49 9.20 -1.69
N GLU A 99 -9.11 8.31 -0.91
CA GLU A 99 -9.29 6.91 -1.30
C GLU A 99 -10.43 6.80 -2.31
N VAL A 100 -10.20 6.02 -3.37
CA VAL A 100 -11.13 5.82 -4.49
C VAL A 100 -11.24 4.35 -4.84
N SER A 101 -12.33 3.94 -5.47
CA SER A 101 -12.45 2.58 -6.00
C SER A 101 -11.48 2.34 -7.17
N PHE A 102 -11.16 1.07 -7.47
CA PHE A 102 -10.34 0.73 -8.64
C PHE A 102 -10.99 1.16 -9.96
N GLU A 103 -12.32 1.11 -10.04
CA GLU A 103 -13.06 1.56 -11.22
C GLU A 103 -12.90 3.07 -11.44
N GLU A 104 -13.11 3.87 -10.39
CA GLU A 104 -12.90 5.32 -10.44
C GLU A 104 -11.45 5.68 -10.74
N LEU A 105 -10.49 4.98 -10.12
CA LEU A 105 -9.06 5.19 -10.34
C LEU A 105 -8.69 5.03 -11.84
N ASN A 106 -9.24 4.02 -12.52
CA ASN A 106 -8.93 3.77 -13.94
C ASN A 106 -9.73 4.61 -14.92
N THR A 107 -10.97 4.96 -14.58
CA THR A 107 -11.88 5.64 -15.50
C THR A 107 -11.82 7.16 -15.40
N SER A 108 -11.76 7.68 -14.17
CA SER A 108 -11.94 9.11 -13.87
C SER A 108 -10.66 9.82 -13.43
N TYR A 109 -9.71 9.09 -12.84
CA TYR A 109 -8.51 9.69 -12.23
C TYR A 109 -7.18 9.15 -12.76
N ASN A 110 -7.19 8.37 -13.84
CA ASN A 110 -5.97 7.84 -14.45
C ASN A 110 -5.28 8.89 -15.33
N ILE A 111 -5.05 10.07 -14.77
CA ILE A 111 -4.34 11.19 -15.39
C ILE A 111 -3.35 11.77 -14.38
N ASP A 112 -2.26 12.35 -14.88
CA ASP A 112 -1.11 12.75 -14.04
C ASP A 112 -1.49 13.79 -12.98
N ASP A 113 -2.45 14.67 -13.27
CA ASP A 113 -2.91 15.72 -12.35
C ASP A 113 -3.42 15.16 -11.01
N PHE A 114 -4.04 13.98 -11.01
CA PHE A 114 -4.56 13.34 -9.80
C PHE A 114 -3.54 12.46 -9.07
N SER A 115 -2.33 12.32 -9.61
CA SER A 115 -1.27 11.46 -9.06
C SER A 115 -1.77 10.08 -8.59
N PRO A 116 -2.50 9.30 -9.42
CA PRO A 116 -3.18 8.08 -8.98
C PRO A 116 -2.19 7.00 -8.52
N VAL A 117 -2.54 6.33 -7.42
CA VAL A 117 -1.84 5.15 -6.88
C VAL A 117 -2.80 3.97 -6.76
N ASP A 118 -2.43 2.86 -7.37
CA ASP A 118 -3.05 1.55 -7.15
C ASP A 118 -2.38 0.88 -5.94
N GLY A 119 -2.83 1.20 -4.73
CA GLY A 119 -2.25 0.64 -3.52
C GLY A 119 -2.54 -0.86 -3.34
N LYS A 120 -3.61 -1.41 -3.95
CA LYS A 120 -3.84 -2.86 -3.86
C LYS A 120 -2.81 -3.63 -4.66
N LEU A 121 -2.36 -3.10 -5.80
CA LEU A 121 -1.24 -3.64 -6.55
C LEU A 121 0.05 -3.63 -5.71
N VAL A 122 0.34 -2.52 -5.02
CA VAL A 122 1.49 -2.42 -4.11
C VAL A 122 1.42 -3.50 -3.03
N LYS A 123 0.25 -3.70 -2.41
CA LYS A 123 0.04 -4.73 -1.38
C LYS A 123 0.28 -6.15 -1.88
N ILE A 124 -0.11 -6.44 -3.11
CA ILE A 124 0.10 -7.76 -3.70
C ILE A 124 1.57 -7.98 -3.98
N ALA A 125 2.27 -6.97 -4.49
CA ALA A 125 3.70 -7.05 -4.74
C ALA A 125 4.47 -7.35 -3.43
N ASP A 126 4.10 -6.66 -2.34
CA ASP A 126 4.62 -6.93 -0.99
C ASP A 126 4.35 -8.38 -0.56
N HIS A 127 3.10 -8.83 -0.60
CA HIS A 127 2.75 -10.21 -0.24
C HIS A 127 3.47 -11.27 -1.10
N ILE A 128 3.68 -11.01 -2.40
CA ILE A 128 4.44 -11.88 -3.29
C ILE A 128 5.91 -11.93 -2.87
N ALA A 129 6.51 -10.77 -2.56
CA ALA A 129 7.90 -10.71 -2.10
C ALA A 129 8.10 -11.50 -0.81
N ALA A 130 7.25 -11.26 0.19
CA ALA A 130 7.26 -12.00 1.47
C ALA A 130 7.05 -13.51 1.27
N PHE A 131 6.19 -13.91 0.33
CA PHE A 131 5.98 -15.32 0.00
C PHE A 131 7.23 -15.95 -0.61
N LEU A 132 7.83 -15.30 -1.62
CA LEU A 132 9.02 -15.81 -2.29
C LEU A 132 10.20 -15.93 -1.33
N GLU A 133 10.36 -14.97 -0.42
CA GLU A 133 11.37 -15.05 0.63
C GLU A 133 11.17 -16.27 1.52
N ALA A 134 9.94 -16.51 1.98
CA ALA A 134 9.62 -17.68 2.81
C ALA A 134 9.79 -19.00 2.05
N ASP A 135 9.32 -19.06 0.81
CA ASP A 135 9.41 -20.25 -0.06
C ASP A 135 10.86 -20.63 -0.36
N GLN A 136 11.68 -19.66 -0.79
CA GLN A 136 13.10 -19.90 -1.07
C GLN A 136 13.88 -20.26 0.20
N SER A 137 13.61 -19.58 1.33
CA SER A 137 14.26 -19.92 2.60
C SER A 137 14.03 -21.38 2.97
N ILE A 138 12.78 -21.86 2.86
CA ILE A 138 12.42 -23.25 3.12
C ILE A 138 13.11 -24.18 2.13
N GLN A 139 13.10 -23.86 0.84
CA GLN A 139 13.74 -24.67 -0.21
C GLN A 139 15.25 -24.84 0.02
N TYR A 140 15.94 -23.82 0.51
CA TYR A 140 17.37 -23.86 0.83
C TYR A 140 17.69 -24.37 2.25
N GLY A 141 16.69 -24.88 2.98
CA GLY A 141 16.87 -25.55 4.27
C GLY A 141 16.80 -24.64 5.50
N ILE A 142 16.49 -23.34 5.33
CA ILE A 142 16.18 -22.43 6.43
C ILE A 142 14.68 -22.52 6.71
N THR A 143 14.30 -23.39 7.65
CA THR A 143 12.89 -23.66 7.97
C THR A 143 12.59 -23.40 9.44
N SER A 144 11.43 -22.82 9.70
CA SER A 144 10.85 -22.68 11.03
C SER A 144 9.32 -22.79 10.93
N VAL A 145 8.66 -23.05 12.06
CA VAL A 145 7.18 -23.05 12.12
C VAL A 145 6.61 -21.72 11.63
N HIS A 146 7.28 -20.61 11.93
CA HIS A 146 6.87 -19.27 11.48
C HIS A 146 6.97 -19.12 9.95
N LEU A 147 8.05 -19.58 9.32
CA LEU A 147 8.21 -19.52 7.86
C LEU A 147 7.18 -20.40 7.14
N THR A 148 6.99 -21.64 7.60
CA THR A 148 6.01 -22.55 6.99
C THR A 148 4.59 -22.02 7.15
N THR A 149 4.23 -21.52 8.34
CA THR A 149 2.91 -20.94 8.59
C THR A 149 2.71 -19.64 7.80
N GLY A 150 3.75 -18.79 7.71
CA GLY A 150 3.72 -17.55 6.94
C GLY A 150 3.49 -17.81 5.45
N ARG A 151 4.26 -18.73 4.86
CA ARG A 151 4.08 -19.21 3.49
C ARG A 151 2.66 -19.69 3.24
N GLN A 152 2.14 -20.56 4.11
CA GLN A 152 0.82 -21.14 3.94
C GLN A 152 -0.31 -20.13 4.16
N LYS A 153 -0.14 -19.18 5.08
CA LYS A 153 -1.04 -18.05 5.28
C LYS A 153 -1.14 -17.23 4.00
N LEU A 154 -0.01 -16.85 3.38
CA LEU A 154 0.00 -16.07 2.14
C LEU A 154 -0.71 -16.80 0.99
N LEU A 155 -0.46 -18.10 0.80
CA LEU A 155 -1.20 -18.91 -0.19
C LEU A 155 -2.71 -18.91 0.06
N SER A 156 -3.13 -19.02 1.33
CA SER A 156 -4.55 -19.06 1.69
C SER A 156 -5.29 -17.73 1.47
N LEU A 157 -4.58 -16.60 1.41
CA LEU A 157 -5.18 -15.29 1.16
C LEU A 157 -5.67 -15.12 -0.29
N TYR A 158 -5.17 -15.92 -1.22
CA TYR A 158 -5.43 -15.79 -2.66
C TYR A 158 -5.93 -17.11 -3.27
N PRO A 159 -7.15 -17.56 -2.91
CA PRO A 159 -7.73 -18.77 -3.47
C PRO A 159 -7.94 -18.65 -5.00
N ASP A 160 -8.09 -19.81 -5.67
CA ASP A 160 -8.30 -19.90 -7.12
C ASP A 160 -9.37 -18.91 -7.63
N GLY A 161 -9.04 -18.19 -8.70
CA GLY A 161 -9.91 -17.16 -9.30
C GLY A 161 -9.83 -15.79 -8.63
N THR A 162 -9.04 -15.60 -7.57
CA THR A 162 -8.82 -14.29 -6.96
C THR A 162 -8.15 -13.34 -7.95
N LYS A 163 -8.87 -12.27 -8.28
CA LYS A 163 -8.35 -11.14 -9.06
C LYS A 163 -8.42 -9.88 -8.22
N ILE A 164 -7.33 -9.13 -8.21
CA ILE A 164 -7.28 -7.84 -7.54
C ILE A 164 -6.87 -6.80 -8.56
N ASN A 165 -7.70 -5.77 -8.74
CA ASN A 165 -7.40 -4.65 -9.62
C ASN A 165 -6.96 -5.10 -11.03
N GLY A 166 -7.63 -6.14 -11.55
CA GLY A 166 -7.36 -6.72 -12.86
C GLY A 166 -6.18 -7.70 -12.93
N VAL A 167 -5.39 -7.86 -11.87
CA VAL A 167 -4.29 -8.82 -11.80
C VAL A 167 -4.79 -10.19 -11.34
N ASP A 168 -4.43 -11.24 -12.08
CA ASP A 168 -4.69 -12.64 -11.71
C ASP A 168 -3.64 -13.12 -10.70
N VAL A 169 -3.90 -12.81 -9.43
CA VAL A 169 -3.01 -13.13 -8.31
C VAL A 169 -3.03 -14.62 -8.01
N ALA A 170 -4.20 -15.26 -8.12
CA ALA A 170 -4.33 -16.70 -7.89
C ALA A 170 -3.53 -17.51 -8.92
N GLY A 171 -3.56 -17.10 -10.20
CA GLY A 171 -2.76 -17.72 -11.26
C GLY A 171 -1.25 -17.68 -10.98
N PHE A 172 -0.75 -16.63 -10.32
CA PHE A 172 0.65 -16.55 -9.88
C PHE A 172 0.97 -17.60 -8.80
N PHE A 173 0.21 -17.61 -7.70
CA PHE A 173 0.46 -18.50 -6.55
C PHE A 173 0.25 -19.97 -6.89
N LYS A 174 -0.63 -20.29 -7.84
CA LYS A 174 -0.89 -21.66 -8.31
C LYS A 174 0.38 -22.40 -8.76
N ASN A 175 1.37 -21.68 -9.29
CA ASN A 175 2.64 -22.28 -9.71
C ASN A 175 3.52 -22.78 -8.55
N PHE A 176 3.15 -22.49 -7.31
CA PHE A 176 3.88 -22.85 -6.09
C PHE A 176 3.06 -23.75 -5.14
N SER A 177 1.87 -24.16 -5.57
CA SER A 177 0.91 -24.96 -4.80
C SER A 177 1.15 -26.47 -4.89
N GLU A 178 2.24 -26.91 -5.52
CA GLU A 178 2.62 -28.32 -5.69
C GLU A 178 3.55 -28.82 -4.59
#